data_AF-N1V2H1-F1
#
_entry.id   AF-N1V2H1-F1
#
_cell.length_a   1.000
_cell.length_b   1.000
_cell.length_c   1.000
_cell.angle_alpha   90.00
_cell.angle_beta   90.00
_cell.angle_gamma   90.00
#
_symmetry.space_group_name_H-M   'P 1'
#
loop_
_entity.id
_entity.type
_entity.pdbx_description
1 polymer ?
#
loop_
_entity_poly.entity_id
_entity_poly.type
_entity_poly.pdbx_seq_one_letter_code
_entity_poly.pdbx_strand_id
1 'polypeptide(L)' 'MEALTIPNLEPRIMEGLRILAEAHGRSLEDEARVILCQAARGLTEADDFLASIVGEPGSGKPKHAKT' A
#
# COMPACT_ATOMS: atom_id res chain seq x y z
N MET A 1 -0.59 1.27 21.92
CA MET A 1 -0.02 1.26 20.56
C MET A 1 0.11 -0.20 20.18
N GLU A 2 -0.53 -0.62 19.10
CA GLU A 2 -0.40 -2.01 18.63
C GLU A 2 0.96 -2.18 17.94
N ALA A 3 1.60 -3.31 18.17
CA ALA A 3 2.92 -3.62 17.61
C ALA A 3 2.79 -4.75 16.58
N LEU A 4 3.43 -4.57 15.42
CA LEU A 4 3.57 -5.62 14.41
C LEU A 4 4.97 -6.21 14.53
N THR A 5 5.06 -7.52 14.71
CA THR A 5 6.34 -8.25 14.66
C THR A 5 6.47 -8.95 13.32
N ILE A 6 7.60 -8.77 12.65
CA ILE A 6 7.93 -9.47 11.41
C ILE A 6 8.92 -10.59 11.74
N PRO A 7 8.48 -11.84 11.90
CA PRO A 7 9.38 -12.96 12.14
C PRO A 7 10.17 -13.30 10.88
N ASN A 8 11.39 -13.83 11.05
CA ASN A 8 12.23 -14.34 9.97
C ASN A 8 12.59 -13.31 8.88
N LEU A 9 12.72 -12.04 9.25
CA LEU A 9 13.20 -11.02 8.32
C LEU A 9 14.64 -11.34 7.90
N GLU A 10 14.87 -11.49 6.59
CA GLU A 10 16.19 -11.83 6.09
C GLU A 10 17.25 -10.78 6.47
N PRO A 11 18.48 -11.17 6.85
CA PRO A 11 19.52 -10.24 7.26
C PRO A 11 19.82 -9.16 6.20
N ARG A 12 19.74 -9.52 4.91
CA ARG A 12 19.96 -8.57 3.81
C ARG A 12 18.89 -7.49 3.75
N ILE A 13 17.63 -7.85 4.01
CA ILE A 13 16.52 -6.89 4.03
C ILE A 13 16.68 -5.98 5.24
N MET A 14 17.06 -6.54 6.39
CA MET A 14 17.28 -5.75 7.60
C MET A 14 18.40 -4.72 7.41
N GLU A 15 19.49 -5.12 6.74
CA GLU A 15 20.60 -4.21 6.44
C GLU A 15 20.21 -3.12 5.44
N GLY A 16 19.47 -3.47 4.37
CA GLY A 16 18.94 -2.48 3.44
C GLY A 16 18.07 -1.43 4.14
N LEU A 17 17.23 -1.85 5.09
CA LEU A 17 16.39 -0.93 5.86
C LEU A 17 17.20 0.01 6.77
N ARG A 18 18.30 -0.47 7.36
CA ARG A 18 19.21 0.37 8.15
C ARG A 18 19.88 1.44 7.29
N ILE A 19 20.39 1.06 6.13
CA ILE A 19 21.03 1.98 5.18
C ILE A 19 20.04 3.07 4.77
N LEU A 20 18.80 2.71 4.46
CA LEU A 20 17.75 3.67 4.11
C LEU A 20 17.41 4.61 5.27
N ALA A 21 17.26 4.08 6.48
CA ALA A 21 16.95 4.86 7.67
C ALA A 21 18.06 5.89 7.96
N GLU A 22 19.32 5.49 7.84
CA GLU A 22 20.48 6.38 7.98
C GLU A 22 20.49 7.46 6.89
N ALA A 23 20.30 7.08 5.62
CA ALA A 23 20.26 8.01 4.50
C ALA A 23 19.15 9.06 4.62
N HIS A 24 17.99 8.69 5.18
CA HIS A 24 16.86 9.58 5.39
C HIS A 24 16.89 10.33 6.74
N GLY A 25 17.86 10.02 7.62
CA GLY A 25 17.97 10.62 8.95
C GLY A 25 16.80 10.25 9.87
N ARG A 26 16.27 9.02 9.75
CA ARG A 26 15.11 8.53 10.51
C ARG A 26 15.47 7.37 11.43
N SER A 27 14.59 7.10 12.38
CA SER A 27 14.64 5.84 13.10
C SER A 27 14.30 4.68 12.16
N LEU A 28 14.80 3.49 12.50
CA LEU A 28 14.50 2.26 11.75
C LEU A 28 12.98 1.98 11.71
N GLU A 29 12.28 2.23 12.83
CA GLU A 29 10.83 2.03 12.91
C GLU A 29 10.08 3.01 12.01
N ASP A 30 10.47 4.28 12.00
CA ASP A 30 9.83 5.30 11.16
C ASP A 30 10.04 4.99 9.67
N GLU A 31 11.24 4.56 9.30
CA GLU A 31 11.51 4.17 7.91
C GLU A 31 10.70 2.94 7.50
N ALA A 32 10.61 1.93 8.36
CA ALA A 32 9.77 0.75 8.14
C ALA A 32 8.29 1.15 7.95
N ARG A 33 7.79 2.06 8.79
CA ARG A 33 6.42 2.57 8.73
C ARG A 33 6.15 3.31 7.42
N VAL A 34 7.07 4.17 6.99
CA VAL A 34 6.95 4.90 5.71
C VAL A 34 6.89 3.93 4.53
N ILE A 35 7.80 2.96 4.48
CA ILE A 35 7.83 1.96 3.41
C ILE A 35 6.56 1.12 3.40
N LEU A 36 6.09 0.67 4.57
CA LEU A 36 4.83 -0.08 4.69
C LEU A 36 3.63 0.74 4.24
N CYS A 37 3.56 2.02 4.60
CA CYS A 37 2.50 2.91 4.13
C CYS A 37 2.53 3.11 2.61
N GLN A 38 3.71 3.27 2.02
CA GLN A 38 3.87 3.40 0.57
C GLN A 38 3.48 2.11 -0.15
N ALA A 39 3.93 0.95 0.34
CA ALA A 39 3.58 -0.35 -0.22
C ALA A 39 2.07 -0.60 -0.14
N ALA A 40 1.44 -0.32 1.01
CA ALA A 40 -0.01 -0.45 1.17
C ALA A 40 -0.77 0.48 0.21
N ARG A 41 -0.31 1.73 0.04
CA ARG A 41 -0.91 2.68 -0.91
C ARG A 41 -0.72 2.26 -2.35
N GLY A 42 0.46 1.80 -2.74
CA GLY A 42 0.74 1.32 -4.09
C GLY A 42 -0.07 0.06 -4.44
N LEU A 43 -0.32 -0.82 -3.46
CA LEU A 43 -1.25 -1.94 -3.62
C LEU A 43 -2.69 -1.45 -3.79
N THR A 44 -3.16 -0.51 -2.97
CA THR A 44 -4.53 0.02 -3.12
C THR A 44 -4.71 0.82 -4.40
N GLU A 45 -3.72 1.62 -4.82
CA GLU A 45 -3.80 2.40 -6.06
C GLU A 45 -3.72 1.50 -7.29
N ALA A 46 -2.91 0.43 -7.25
CA ALA A 46 -2.88 -0.57 -8.31
C ALA A 46 -4.19 -1.37 -8.37
N ASP A 47 -4.77 -1.73 -7.22
CA ASP A 47 -6.05 -2.43 -7.14
C ASP A 47 -7.21 -1.53 -7.59
N ASP A 48 -7.23 -0.25 -7.20
CA ASP A 48 -8.21 0.74 -7.65
C ASP A 48 -8.08 1.03 -9.15
N PHE A 49 -6.85 1.12 -9.66
CA PHE A 49 -6.58 1.26 -11.08
C PHE A 49 -7.03 0.02 -11.86
N LEU A 50 -6.74 -1.19 -11.39
CA LEU A 50 -7.20 -2.43 -11.99
C LEU A 50 -8.72 -2.55 -11.94
N ALA A 51 -9.37 -2.17 -10.83
CA ALA A 51 -10.82 -2.11 -10.71
C ALA A 51 -11.44 -1.09 -11.68
N SER A 52 -10.76 0.03 -11.95
CA SER A 52 -11.19 1.04 -12.94
C SER A 52 -11.07 0.58 -14.39
N ILE A 53 -10.12 -0.32 -14.70
CA ILE A 53 -9.93 -0.91 -16.04
C ILE A 53 -10.86 -2.11 -16.27
N VAL A 54 -11.09 -2.92 -15.23
CA VAL A 54 -11.94 -4.13 -15.28
C VAL A 54 -13.42 -3.81 -15.03
N GLY A 55 -13.75 -2.59 -14.62
CA GLY A 55 -15.13 -2.09 -14.56
C GLY A 55 -15.80 -2.18 -15.94
N GLU A 56 -16.74 -3.11 -16.09
CA GLU A 56 -17.49 -3.34 -17.33
C GLU A 56 -18.12 -2.06 -17.89
N PRO A 57 -18.11 -1.85 -19.22
CA PRO A 57 -18.99 -0.91 -19.89
C PRO A 57 -20.43 -1.46 -19.84
N GLY A 58 -21.10 -1.41 -18.69
CA GLY A 58 -22.31 -2.23 -18.55
C GLY A 58 -23.25 -2.04 -17.37
N SER A 59 -23.02 -1.15 -16.39
CA SER A 59 -24.04 -0.90 -15.35
C SER A 59 -25.11 0.10 -15.82
N GLY A 60 -25.77 -0.22 -16.92
CA GLY A 60 -27.07 0.33 -17.25
C GLY A 60 -28.14 -0.29 -16.33
N LYS A 61 -28.72 0.53 -15.44
CA LYS A 61 -30.15 0.38 -15.11
C LYS A 61 -30.83 1.72 -15.29
N PRO A 62 -31.74 1.87 -16.27
CA PRO A 62 -32.59 3.04 -16.39
C PRO A 62 -33.59 3.05 -15.23
N LYS A 63 -33.68 4.16 -14.49
CA LYS A 63 -34.74 4.37 -13.50
C LYS A 63 -35.69 5.47 -14.00
N HIS A 64 -36.75 4.97 -14.66
CA HIS A 64 -38.11 5.50 -14.79
C HIS A 64 -38.34 6.97 -15.16
N ALA A 65 -38.86 7.15 -16.38
CA ALA A 65 -39.89 8.13 -16.66
C ALA A 65 -41.21 7.73 -15.96
N LYS A 66 -41.81 8.69 -15.25
CA LYS A 66 -43.21 8.86 -14.79
C LYS A 66 -43.15 10.05 -13.82
N THR A 67 -43.80 11.18 -14.00
CA THR A 67 -44.97 11.63 -14.77
C THR A 67 -44.84 13.13 -14.99
#